data_AF-A0A448MQD9-F1
#
_entry.id   AF-A0A448MQD9-F1
#
_cell.length_a   1.000
_cell.length_b   1.000
_cell.length_c   1.000
_cell.angle_alpha   90.00
_cell.angle_beta   90.00
_cell.angle_gamma   90.00
#
_symmetry.space_group_name_H-M   'P 1'
#
loop_
_entity.id
_entity.type
_entity.pdbx_description
1 polymer ?
#
loop_
_entity_poly.entity_id
_entity_poly.type
_entity_poly.pdbx_seq_one_letter_code
_entity_poly.pdbx_strand_id
1 'polypeptide(L)'
;MMMNTLDRYIGKSILGAIFATLLTLVGLSAIIKFVEQFRSVGKGTYDVLQAVSFTFLTIPKDVETFFPMAALLGALIALGNLASRSELVVMQSAGFSRFKIGLAVMKTALPLVILTMVIGEWGIPQTEQFARDMRARAISGGSMLSIKNGVWAKDGQRFVLFAVSLIM
;
A
#
# COMPACT_ATOMS: atom_id res chain seq x y z
N MET A 1 13.21 -21.31 -21.10
CA MET A 1 13.71 -21.61 -19.73
C MET A 1 12.75 -22.60 -19.08
N MET A 2 13.17 -23.83 -18.83
CA MET A 2 12.31 -24.88 -18.29
C MET A 2 12.02 -24.58 -16.82
N MET A 3 10.79 -24.14 -16.51
CA MET A 3 10.33 -23.96 -15.13
C MET A 3 10.23 -25.34 -14.50
N ASN A 4 11.23 -25.69 -13.69
CA ASN A 4 11.14 -26.85 -12.82
C ASN A 4 9.93 -26.67 -11.89
N THR A 5 9.19 -27.75 -11.66
CA THR A 5 8.05 -27.80 -10.74
C THR A 5 8.41 -27.24 -9.35
N LEU A 6 9.66 -27.43 -8.91
CA LEU A 6 10.24 -26.88 -7.68
C LEU A 6 10.28 -25.34 -7.66
N ASP A 7 10.72 -24.70 -8.76
CA ASP A 7 10.78 -23.22 -8.84
C ASP A 7 9.38 -22.61 -8.67
N ARG A 8 8.38 -23.23 -9.32
CA ARG A 8 6.99 -22.78 -9.25
C ARG A 8 6.39 -23.02 -7.87
N TYR A 9 6.76 -24.11 -7.21
CA TYR A 9 6.29 -24.42 -5.86
C TYR A 9 6.85 -23.44 -4.82
N ILE A 10 8.17 -23.21 -4.84
CA ILE A 10 8.82 -22.21 -3.97
C ILE A 10 8.20 -20.83 -4.21
N GLY A 11 8.05 -20.46 -5.49
CA GLY A 11 7.44 -19.19 -5.87
C GLY A 11 6.01 -19.01 -5.39
N LYS A 12 5.17 -20.06 -5.49
CA LYS A 12 3.78 -20.02 -5.00
C LYS A 12 3.70 -19.92 -3.48
N SER A 13 4.59 -20.62 -2.77
CA SER A 13 4.69 -20.55 -1.31
C SER A 13 5.07 -19.13 -0.85
N ILE A 14 6.10 -18.55 -1.46
CA ILE A 14 6.54 -17.17 -1.16
C ILE A 14 5.45 -16.16 -1.49
N LEU A 15 4.86 -16.22 -2.69
CA LEU A 15 3.77 -15.34 -3.09
C LEU A 15 2.60 -15.42 -2.12
N GLY A 16 2.18 -16.64 -1.74
CA GLY A 16 1.10 -16.84 -0.78
C GLY A 16 1.39 -16.21 0.58
N ALA A 17 2.62 -16.38 1.08
CA ALA A 17 3.02 -15.78 2.35
C ALA A 17 3.10 -14.24 2.28
N ILE A 18 3.66 -13.67 1.21
CA ILE A 18 3.71 -12.22 0.99
C ILE A 18 2.29 -11.65 0.96
N PHE A 19 1.38 -12.24 0.17
CA PHE A 19 -0.01 -11.80 0.10
C PHE A 19 -0.72 -11.90 1.46
N ALA A 20 -0.52 -12.99 2.20
CA ALA A 20 -1.10 -13.16 3.53
C ALA A 20 -0.59 -12.10 4.52
N THR A 21 0.71 -11.83 4.53
CA THR A 21 1.31 -10.81 5.39
C THR A 21 0.85 -9.41 5.00
N LEU A 22 0.82 -9.10 3.70
CA LEU A 22 0.33 -7.82 3.18
C LEU A 22 -1.14 -7.58 3.59
N LEU A 23 -2.00 -8.58 3.39
CA LEU A 23 -3.41 -8.52 3.77
C LEU A 23 -3.58 -8.28 5.27
N THR A 24 -2.74 -8.91 6.10
CA THR A 24 -2.76 -8.73 7.55
C THR A 24 -2.36 -7.30 7.94
N LEU A 25 -1.28 -6.77 7.39
CA LEU A 25 -0.80 -5.41 7.68
C LEU A 25 -1.79 -4.34 7.19
N VAL A 26 -2.28 -4.48 5.96
CA VAL A 26 -3.25 -3.56 5.36
C VAL A 26 -4.59 -3.65 6.08
N GLY A 27 -5.04 -4.85 6.44
CA GLY A 27 -6.28 -5.06 7.20
C GLY A 27 -6.24 -4.39 8.57
N LEU A 28 -5.12 -4.53 9.29
CA LEU A 28 -4.91 -3.84 10.57
C LEU A 28 -4.92 -2.31 10.38
N SER A 29 -4.20 -1.80 9.37
CA SER A 29 -4.18 -0.36 9.06
C SER A 29 -5.56 0.17 8.71
N ALA A 30 -6.33 -0.57 7.91
CA ALA A 30 -7.69 -0.21 7.53
C ALA A 30 -8.62 -0.08 8.74
N ILE A 31 -8.54 -1.00 9.72
CA ILE A 31 -9.32 -0.92 10.95
C ILE A 31 -8.93 0.33 11.76
N ILE A 32 -7.64 0.60 11.92
CA ILE A 32 -7.15 1.78 12.65
C ILE A 32 -7.67 3.06 12.01
N LYS A 33 -7.54 3.19 10.69
CA LYS A 33 -8.04 4.35 9.93
C LYS A 33 -9.54 4.49 10.00
N PHE A 34 -10.27 3.38 9.91
CA PHE A 34 -11.73 3.40 10.04
C PHE A 34 -12.15 3.94 11.43
N VAL A 35 -11.51 3.48 12.51
CA VAL A 35 -11.77 3.97 13.87
C VAL A 35 -11.41 5.46 14.01
N GLU A 36 -10.31 5.90 13.40
CA GLU A 36 -9.92 7.31 13.39
C GLU A 36 -10.94 8.20 12.65
N GLN A 37 -11.42 7.74 11.48
CA GLN A 37 -12.47 8.43 10.73
C GLN A 37 -13.79 8.43 11.49
N PHE A 38 -14.11 7.35 12.21
CA PHE A 38 -15.33 7.26 13.02
C PHE A 38 -15.40 8.34 14.10
N ARG A 39 -14.26 8.77 14.67
CA ARG A 39 -14.20 9.91 15.60
C ARG A 39 -14.55 11.25 14.95
N SER A 40 -14.47 11.35 13.63
CA SER A 40 -14.80 12.56 12.85
C SER A 40 -16.20 12.51 12.22
N VAL A 41 -16.87 11.36 12.27
CA VAL A 41 -18.26 11.19 11.84
C VAL A 41 -19.16 12.07 12.71
N GLY A 42 -20.05 12.84 12.08
CA GLY A 42 -20.91 13.82 12.75
C GLY A 42 -20.42 15.28 12.73
N LYS A 43 -19.25 15.57 12.12
CA LYS A 43 -18.84 16.95 11.80
C LYS A 43 -19.28 17.32 10.37
N GLY A 44 -20.31 18.14 10.23
CA GLY A 44 -20.83 18.59 8.92
C GLY A 44 -21.68 17.52 8.23
N THR A 45 -21.46 17.27 6.94
CA THR A 45 -22.13 16.23 6.12
C THR A 45 -21.39 14.89 6.10
N TYR A 46 -20.41 14.69 6.98
CA TYR A 46 -19.55 13.50 7.00
C TYR A 46 -20.25 12.29 7.62
N ASP A 47 -20.76 11.42 6.75
CA ASP A 47 -21.50 10.20 7.10
C ASP A 47 -20.58 8.95 7.15
N VAL A 48 -21.05 7.88 7.80
CA VAL A 48 -20.33 6.59 7.93
C VAL A 48 -19.98 6.02 6.55
N LEU A 49 -20.85 6.18 5.54
CA LEU A 49 -20.59 5.75 4.17
C LEU A 49 -19.41 6.48 3.53
N GLN A 50 -19.19 7.75 3.88
CA GLN A 50 -18.04 8.54 3.41
C GLN A 50 -16.74 8.11 4.11
N ALA A 51 -16.82 7.74 5.40
CA ALA A 51 -15.68 7.18 6.12
C ALA A 51 -15.25 5.81 5.57
N VAL A 52 -16.21 4.95 5.22
CA VAL A 52 -15.94 3.63 4.59
C VAL A 52 -15.29 3.81 3.23
N SER A 53 -15.89 4.63 2.34
CA SER A 53 -15.32 4.89 1.02
C SER A 53 -13.92 5.51 1.10
N PHE A 54 -13.69 6.49 2.00
CA PHE A 54 -12.36 7.04 2.24
C PHE A 54 -11.35 5.97 2.66
N THR A 55 -11.73 5.05 3.55
CA THR A 55 -10.87 3.96 3.99
C THR A 55 -10.50 3.04 2.82
N PHE A 56 -11.47 2.65 1.99
CA PHE A 56 -11.22 1.84 0.79
C PHE A 56 -10.30 2.53 -0.22
N LEU A 57 -10.49 3.83 -0.45
CA LEU A 57 -9.62 4.60 -1.33
C LEU A 57 -8.18 4.75 -0.80
N THR A 58 -7.97 4.56 0.50
CA THR A 58 -6.62 4.65 1.08
C THR A 58 -5.87 3.31 1.02
N ILE A 59 -6.57 2.19 0.76
CA ILE A 59 -5.97 0.84 0.68
C ILE A 59 -4.81 0.75 -0.33
N PRO A 60 -4.90 1.27 -1.57
CA PRO A 60 -3.80 1.18 -2.54
C PRO A 60 -2.50 1.83 -2.03
N LYS A 61 -2.63 2.96 -1.31
CA LYS A 61 -1.51 3.65 -0.68
C LYS A 61 -0.89 2.83 0.45
N ASP A 62 -1.72 2.17 1.25
CA ASP A 62 -1.24 1.29 2.32
C ASP A 62 -0.52 0.06 1.77
N VAL A 63 -1.05 -0.52 0.69
CA VAL A 63 -0.39 -1.63 -0.01
C VAL A 63 1.02 -1.22 -0.42
N GLU A 64 1.20 -0.07 -1.07
CA GLU A 64 2.54 0.41 -1.46
C GLU A 64 3.46 0.65 -0.26
N THR A 65 2.95 1.32 0.78
CA THR A 65 3.73 1.66 1.97
C THR A 65 4.20 0.41 2.71
N PHE A 66 3.33 -0.59 2.85
CA PHE A 66 3.63 -1.83 3.58
C PHE A 66 4.24 -2.92 2.69
N PHE A 67 4.29 -2.74 1.37
CA PHE A 67 4.76 -3.77 0.45
C PHE A 67 6.18 -4.27 0.77
N PRO A 68 7.20 -3.40 0.96
CA PRO A 68 8.57 -3.88 1.22
C PRO A 68 8.65 -4.68 2.53
N MET A 69 7.90 -4.26 3.55
CA MET A 69 7.84 -4.95 4.84
C MET A 69 7.14 -6.31 4.72
N ALA A 70 6.03 -6.37 3.98
CA ALA A 70 5.30 -7.60 3.70
C ALA A 70 6.12 -8.57 2.84
N ALA A 71 6.88 -8.07 1.87
CA ALA A 71 7.77 -8.87 1.04
C ALA A 71 8.88 -9.52 1.86
N LEU A 72 9.51 -8.77 2.77
CA LEU A 72 10.54 -9.26 3.68
C LEU A 72 9.99 -10.35 4.61
N LEU A 73 8.92 -10.03 5.34
CA LEU A 73 8.31 -10.93 6.32
C LEU A 73 7.71 -12.17 5.65
N GLY A 74 7.00 -12.00 4.54
CA GLY A 74 6.40 -13.10 3.79
C GLY A 74 7.45 -14.05 3.23
N ALA A 75 8.54 -13.53 2.65
CA ALA A 75 9.65 -14.36 2.19
C ALA A 75 10.32 -15.12 3.34
N LEU A 76 10.54 -14.47 4.48
CA LEU A 76 11.12 -15.11 5.67
C LEU A 76 10.22 -16.22 6.21
N ILE A 77 8.91 -15.98 6.31
CA ILE A 77 7.93 -16.97 6.77
C ILE A 77 7.84 -18.14 5.79
N ALA A 78 7.79 -17.88 4.48
CA ALA A 78 7.73 -18.94 3.47
C ALA A 78 8.98 -19.82 3.48
N LEU A 79 10.17 -19.20 3.43
CA LEU A 79 11.44 -19.92 3.46
C LEU A 79 11.64 -20.63 4.81
N GLY A 80 11.23 -20.01 5.92
CA GLY A 80 11.24 -20.63 7.25
C GLY A 80 10.34 -21.86 7.33
N ASN A 81 9.15 -21.81 6.73
CA ASN A 81 8.24 -22.96 6.64
C ASN A 81 8.81 -24.10 5.77
N LEU A 82 9.43 -23.76 4.64
CA LEU A 82 10.13 -24.74 3.79
C LEU A 82 11.34 -25.35 4.52
N ALA A 83 12.02 -24.57 5.36
CA ALA A 83 13.13 -25.04 6.19
C ALA A 83 12.67 -25.96 7.33
N SER A 84 11.60 -25.58 8.05
CA SER A 84 11.09 -26.33 9.20
C SER A 84 10.49 -27.68 8.82
N ARG A 85 9.93 -27.80 7.61
CA ARG A 85 9.47 -29.07 7.04
C ARG A 85 10.58 -29.90 6.40
N SER A 86 11.84 -29.46 6.52
CA SER A 86 13.01 -30.06 5.86
C SER A 86 12.94 -30.09 4.33
N GLU A 87 11.99 -29.39 3.70
CA GLU A 87 11.83 -29.35 2.23
C GLU A 87 13.05 -28.70 1.57
N LEU A 88 13.59 -27.61 2.14
CA LEU A 88 14.82 -27.00 1.63
C LEU A 88 16.04 -27.91 1.77
N VAL A 89 16.07 -28.78 2.78
CA VAL A 89 17.18 -29.70 3.02
C VAL A 89 17.12 -30.85 2.02
N VAL A 90 15.93 -31.40 1.77
CA VAL A 90 15.69 -32.43 0.74
C VAL A 90 16.01 -31.93 -0.66
N MET A 91 15.64 -30.69 -0.98
CA MET A 91 16.01 -30.08 -2.27
C MET A 91 17.54 -29.99 -2.41
N GLN A 92 18.24 -29.56 -1.37
CA GLN A 92 19.70 -29.46 -1.38
C GLN A 92 20.39 -30.82 -1.52
N SER A 93 19.91 -31.86 -0.85
CA SER A 93 20.46 -33.22 -0.96
C SER A 93 20.22 -33.84 -2.34
N ALA A 94 19.14 -33.47 -3.03
CA ALA A 94 18.85 -33.85 -4.42
C ALA A 94 19.68 -33.06 -5.47
N GLY A 95 20.67 -32.26 -5.05
CA GLY A 95 21.54 -31.49 -5.95
C GLY A 95 20.99 -30.09 -6.31
N PHE A 96 19.97 -29.61 -5.62
CA PHE A 96 19.43 -28.26 -5.81
C PHE A 96 20.25 -27.24 -5.02
N SER A 97 21.16 -26.54 -5.71
CA SER A 97 22.02 -25.51 -5.08
C SER A 97 21.20 -24.38 -4.43
N ARG A 98 21.70 -23.85 -3.32
CA ARG A 98 21.17 -22.66 -2.62
C ARG A 98 21.02 -21.46 -3.54
N PHE A 99 21.89 -21.33 -4.54
CA PHE A 99 21.83 -20.26 -5.53
C PHE A 99 20.57 -20.35 -6.41
N LYS A 100 20.11 -21.56 -6.74
CA LYS A 100 18.87 -21.76 -7.51
C LYS A 100 17.64 -21.34 -6.71
N ILE A 101 17.64 -21.57 -5.39
CA ILE A 101 16.58 -21.11 -4.49
C ILE A 101 16.53 -19.56 -4.50
N GLY A 102 17.68 -18.91 -4.37
CA GLY A 102 17.77 -17.44 -4.48
C GLY A 102 17.27 -16.92 -5.84
N LEU A 103 17.63 -17.58 -6.94
CA LEU A 103 17.11 -17.23 -8.27
C LEU A 103 15.60 -17.44 -8.40
N ALA A 104 15.03 -18.49 -7.79
CA ALA A 104 13.58 -18.72 -7.78
C ALA A 104 12.86 -17.59 -7.03
N VAL A 105 13.40 -17.15 -5.88
CA VAL A 105 12.89 -16.00 -5.12
C VAL A 105 12.93 -14.73 -5.97
N MET A 106 14.07 -14.43 -6.60
CA MET A 106 14.24 -13.24 -7.45
C MET A 106 13.26 -13.23 -8.63
N LYS A 107 13.04 -14.38 -9.29
CA LYS A 107 12.06 -14.52 -10.37
C LYS A 107 10.63 -14.23 -9.92
N THR A 108 10.31 -14.51 -8.65
CA THR A 108 8.99 -14.17 -8.10
C THR A 108 8.88 -12.74 -7.60
N ALA A 109 9.97 -12.17 -7.07
CA ALA A 109 9.99 -10.80 -6.57
C ALA A 109 9.93 -9.76 -7.71
N LEU A 110 10.59 -10.02 -8.83
CA LEU A 110 10.67 -9.09 -9.96
C LEU A 110 9.28 -8.67 -10.53
N PRO A 111 8.36 -9.60 -10.88
CA PRO A 111 7.03 -9.21 -11.37
C PRO A 111 6.20 -8.50 -10.30
N LEU A 112 6.41 -8.85 -9.04
CA LEU A 112 5.76 -8.22 -7.88
C LEU A 112 6.18 -6.74 -7.74
N VAL A 113 7.48 -6.44 -7.84
CA VAL A 113 8.01 -5.07 -7.80
C VAL A 113 7.47 -4.25 -8.97
N ILE A 114 7.48 -4.80 -10.18
CA ILE A 114 6.93 -4.11 -11.36
C ILE A 114 5.45 -3.80 -11.16
N LEU A 115 4.67 -4.76 -10.67
CA LEU A 115 3.26 -4.57 -10.38
C LEU A 115 3.02 -3.45 -9.36
N THR A 116 3.79 -3.42 -8.28
CA THR A 116 3.68 -2.34 -7.28
C THR A 116 4.10 -0.99 -7.82
N MET A 117 5.09 -0.94 -8.69
CA MET A 117 5.57 0.30 -9.30
C MET A 117 4.50 0.89 -10.24
N VAL A 118 3.85 0.05 -11.06
CA VAL A 118 2.74 0.44 -11.93
C VAL A 118 1.55 0.96 -11.11
N ILE A 119 1.21 0.28 -10.00
CA ILE A 119 0.15 0.72 -9.09
C ILE A 119 0.52 2.06 -8.43
N GLY A 120 1.79 2.21 -8.02
CA GLY A 120 2.29 3.42 -7.36
C GLY A 120 2.30 4.65 -8.26
N GLU A 121 2.69 4.47 -9.53
CA GLU A 121 2.82 5.58 -10.46
C GLU A 121 1.46 6.08 -11.00
N TRP A 122 0.52 5.17 -11.30
CA TRP A 122 -0.77 5.54 -11.89
C TRP A 122 -1.97 5.43 -10.95
N GLY A 123 -2.01 4.41 -10.08
CA GLY A 123 -3.17 4.14 -9.24
C GLY A 123 -3.25 5.02 -8.01
N ILE A 124 -2.15 5.16 -7.28
CA ILE A 124 -2.10 5.84 -5.99
C ILE A 124 -2.32 7.36 -6.08
N PRO A 125 -1.68 8.13 -6.98
CA PRO A 125 -1.87 9.58 -7.00
C PRO A 125 -3.32 9.96 -7.30
N GLN A 126 -3.98 9.22 -8.19
CA GLN A 126 -5.39 9.46 -8.53
C GLN A 126 -6.31 9.16 -7.34
N THR A 127 -6.07 8.03 -6.66
CA THR A 127 -6.93 7.59 -5.56
C THR A 127 -6.74 8.47 -4.33
N GLU A 128 -5.51 8.90 -4.06
CA GLU A 128 -5.19 9.77 -2.93
C GLU A 128 -5.71 11.21 -3.13
N GLN A 129 -5.61 11.76 -4.35
CA GLN A 129 -6.23 13.05 -4.67
C GLN A 129 -7.76 12.98 -4.50
N PHE A 130 -8.40 11.96 -5.04
CA PHE A 130 -9.84 11.78 -4.90
C PHE A 130 -10.28 11.62 -3.43
N ALA A 131 -9.53 10.84 -2.63
CA ALA A 131 -9.82 10.66 -1.21
C ALA A 131 -9.71 11.98 -0.42
N ARG A 132 -8.68 12.79 -0.71
CA ARG A 132 -8.49 14.11 -0.08
C ARG A 132 -9.58 15.09 -0.48
N ASP A 133 -9.91 15.14 -1.76
CA ASP A 133 -10.94 16.04 -2.29
C ASP A 133 -12.32 15.68 -1.76
N MET A 134 -12.65 14.38 -1.69
CA MET A 134 -13.91 13.90 -1.12
C MET A 134 -14.03 14.28 0.36
N ARG A 135 -12.96 14.06 1.14
CA ARG A 135 -12.92 14.43 2.56
C ARG A 135 -13.02 15.95 2.75
N ALA A 136 -12.31 16.73 1.95
CA ALA A 136 -12.37 18.19 2.01
C ALA A 136 -13.77 18.70 1.69
N ARG A 137 -14.41 18.21 0.61
CA ARG A 137 -15.78 18.62 0.24
C ARG A 137 -16.81 18.26 1.31
N ALA A 138 -16.66 17.09 1.93
CA ALA A 138 -17.62 16.60 2.91
C ALA A 138 -17.49 17.27 4.29
N ILE A 139 -16.28 17.68 4.68
CA ILE A 139 -16.04 18.47 5.91
C ILE A 139 -16.39 19.95 5.68
N SER A 140 -16.12 20.49 4.49
CA SER A 140 -16.31 21.90 4.15
C SER A 140 -17.68 22.23 3.53
N GLY A 141 -18.58 21.25 3.36
CA GLY A 141 -19.95 21.47 2.89
C GLY A 141 -20.05 22.00 1.44
N GLY A 142 -19.12 21.64 0.55
CA GLY A 142 -19.15 22.05 -0.86
C GLY A 142 -18.33 23.31 -1.21
N SER A 143 -17.68 23.96 -0.25
CA SER A 143 -16.65 24.96 -0.58
C SER A 143 -15.33 24.25 -0.87
N MET A 144 -14.86 24.27 -2.12
CA MET A 144 -13.52 23.80 -2.53
C MET A 144 -12.37 24.59 -1.87
N LEU A 145 -12.67 25.52 -0.97
CA LEU A 145 -11.70 26.39 -0.31
C LEU A 145 -11.59 26.00 1.17
N SER A 146 -10.78 24.97 1.43
CA SER A 146 -9.95 24.94 2.66
C SER A 146 -8.80 25.97 2.58
N ILE A 147 -8.96 27.01 1.75
CA ILE A 147 -8.18 28.25 1.78
C ILE A 147 -9.06 29.31 2.47
N LYS A 148 -9.59 29.02 3.65
CA LYS A 148 -10.11 30.12 4.49
C LYS A 148 -8.96 30.93 5.08
N ASN A 149 -7.78 30.31 5.18
CA ASN A 149 -6.53 30.93 5.57
C ASN A 149 -5.65 30.96 4.32
N GLY A 150 -5.26 32.15 3.86
CA GLY A 150 -4.56 32.34 2.59
C GLY A 150 -3.36 31.41 2.39
N VAL A 151 -3.09 31.05 1.14
CA VAL A 151 -1.92 30.21 0.80
C VAL A 151 -0.70 31.11 0.68
N TRP A 152 0.32 30.81 1.47
CA TRP A 152 1.64 31.41 1.32
C TRP A 152 2.41 30.64 0.26
N ALA A 153 2.76 31.31 -0.85
CA ALA A 153 3.67 30.78 -1.84
C ALA A 153 4.97 31.58 -1.81
N LYS A 154 6.10 30.89 -1.84
CA LYS A 154 7.41 31.52 -1.95
C LYS A 154 7.96 31.25 -3.34
N ASP A 155 8.16 32.31 -4.11
CA ASP A 155 8.85 32.27 -5.39
C ASP A 155 10.18 33.02 -5.26
N GLY A 156 11.27 32.24 -5.10
CA GLY A 156 12.61 32.78 -4.86
C GLY A 156 12.69 33.66 -3.61
N GLN A 157 12.93 34.96 -3.77
CA GLN A 157 12.96 35.95 -2.68
C GLN A 157 11.60 36.63 -2.41
N ARG A 158 10.57 36.31 -3.19
CA ARG A 158 9.24 36.92 -3.05
C ARG A 158 8.32 35.98 -2.30
N PHE A 159 7.67 36.52 -1.27
CA PHE A 159 6.59 35.84 -0.57
C PHE A 159 5.28 36.43 -1.09
N VAL A 160 4.46 35.60 -1.73
CA VAL A 160 3.15 35.98 -2.23
C VAL A 160 2.10 35.32 -1.33
N LEU A 161 1.29 36.13 -0.67
CA LEU A 161 0.12 35.67 0.08
C LEU A 161 -1.09 35.70 -0.86
N PHE A 162 -1.60 34.53 -1.22
CA PHE A 162 -2.92 34.42 -1.83
C PHE A 162 -3.97 34.54 -0.72
N ALA A 163 -4.28 35.78 -0.34
CA ALA A 163 -5.37 36.06 0.59
C ALA A 163 -6.70 35.83 -0.14
N VAL A 164 -7.55 34.95 0.41
CA VAL A 164 -8.95 34.88 0.00
C VAL A 164 -9.63 36.13 0.55
N SER A 165 -9.77 37.14 -0.29
CA SER A 165 -10.57 38.32 0.01
C SER A 165 -12.03 37.88 0.03
N LEU A 166 -12.62 37.86 1.22
CA LEU A 166 -14.04 37.69 1.42
C LEU A 166 -14.72 39.00 0.99
N ILE A 167 -15.04 39.08 -0.30
CA ILE A 167 -16.07 39.96 -0.88
C ILE A 167 -17.09 38.94 -1.41
N MET A 168 -18.30 38.75 -0.89
CA MET A 168 -19.21 39.55 -0.07
C MET A 168 -20.13 38.57 0.67
#